data_AF-A0A818YKA4-F1
#
_entry.id   AF-A0A818YKA4-F1
#
_cell.length_a   1.000
_cell.length_b   1.000
_cell.length_c   1.000
_cell.angle_alpha   90.00
_cell.angle_beta   90.00
_cell.angle_gamma   90.00
#
_symmetry.space_group_name_H-M   'P 1'
#
loop_
_entity.id
_entity.type
_entity.pdbx_description
1 polymer ?
#
loop_
_entity_poly.entity_id
_entity_poly.type
_entity_poly.pdbx_seq_one_letter_code
_entity_poly.pdbx_strand_id
1 'polypeptide(L)'
;MPIDYFDNVNVLYNTISRLLALKYLRLSLNERYSNEPLSITKNHYSLIEHFVIDSNCSIDHLKVCLSYLPQLRRLSCKKLLESYYIETYLEHFILSNITQLSFQSENISFDQIKLFIRNLSHQLKMFRFSTEFDIRYLNANRWQELIRTHMPYLRIFDIELQTEYYNSKDDFPISINQFMPPFLVFKAMAFYI
;
A
#
# COMPACT_ATOMS: atom_id res chain seq x y z
N MET A 1 1.38 22.05 -13.28
CA MET A 1 1.67 20.91 -14.20
C MET A 1 0.35 20.48 -14.81
N PRO A 2 0.27 20.24 -16.12
CA PRO A 2 -0.96 19.76 -16.75
C PRO A 2 -1.24 18.34 -16.26
N ILE A 3 -2.50 18.07 -15.92
CA ILE A 3 -3.00 16.75 -15.56
C ILE A 3 -3.60 16.19 -16.85
N ASP A 4 -2.85 15.34 -17.55
CA ASP A 4 -3.37 14.68 -18.74
C ASP A 4 -4.39 13.60 -18.32
N TYR A 5 -5.62 13.74 -18.79
CA TYR A 5 -6.70 12.80 -18.56
C TYR A 5 -6.62 11.70 -19.62
N PHE A 6 -6.34 10.46 -19.21
CA PHE A 6 -6.30 9.33 -20.12
C PHE A 6 -7.59 8.51 -19.99
N ASP A 7 -8.42 8.54 -21.03
CA ASP A 7 -9.67 7.75 -21.10
C ASP A 7 -9.42 6.24 -21.21
N ASN A 8 -8.20 5.81 -21.54
CA ASN A 8 -7.81 4.41 -21.63
C ASN A 8 -6.52 4.13 -20.85
N VAL A 9 -6.66 3.40 -19.76
CA VAL A 9 -5.58 3.01 -18.85
C VAL A 9 -4.50 2.17 -19.56
N ASN A 10 -4.86 1.36 -20.56
CA ASN A 10 -3.88 0.62 -21.39
C ASN A 10 -2.97 1.57 -22.17
N VAL A 11 -3.54 2.64 -22.75
CA VAL A 11 -2.77 3.62 -23.55
C VAL A 11 -1.80 4.38 -22.65
N LEU A 12 -2.24 4.73 -21.44
CA LEU A 12 -1.40 5.35 -20.43
C LEU A 12 -0.21 4.45 -20.07
N TYR A 13 -0.44 3.18 -19.70
CA TYR A 13 0.65 2.26 -19.32
C TYR A 13 1.58 1.93 -20.50
N ASN A 14 1.06 1.76 -21.71
CA ASN A 14 1.87 1.57 -22.91
C ASN A 14 2.74 2.79 -23.22
N THR A 15 2.21 4.00 -23.00
CA THR A 15 2.98 5.24 -23.17
C THR A 15 4.08 5.36 -22.11
N ILE A 16 3.72 5.19 -20.84
CA ILE A 16 4.66 5.26 -19.69
C ILE A 16 5.80 4.26 -19.85
N SER A 17 5.49 3.02 -20.23
CA SER A 17 6.49 1.96 -20.35
C SER A 17 7.47 2.16 -21.51
N ARG A 18 7.16 3.05 -22.48
CA ARG A 18 8.09 3.49 -23.53
C ARG A 18 9.02 4.62 -23.08
N LEU A 19 8.77 5.23 -21.92
CA LEU A 19 9.62 6.29 -21.37
C LEU A 19 10.85 5.67 -20.68
N LEU A 20 11.82 5.25 -21.47
CA LEU A 20 12.99 4.49 -21.00
C LEU A 20 13.85 5.23 -19.97
N ALA A 21 13.78 6.55 -19.88
CA ALA A 21 14.52 7.33 -18.88
C ALA A 21 13.70 7.63 -17.60
N LEU A 22 12.41 7.28 -17.57
CA LEU A 22 11.53 7.65 -16.47
C LEU A 22 11.76 6.74 -15.25
N LYS A 23 12.32 7.31 -14.18
CA LYS A 23 12.53 6.61 -12.90
C LYS A 23 11.45 6.89 -11.86
N TYR A 24 10.73 8.00 -12.00
CA TYR A 24 9.73 8.46 -11.07
C TYR A 24 8.41 8.69 -11.81
N LEU A 25 7.35 8.06 -11.32
CA LEU A 25 6.00 8.18 -11.85
C LEU A 25 5.06 8.59 -10.72
N ARG A 26 4.27 9.64 -10.94
CA ARG A 26 3.14 10.01 -10.08
C ARG A 26 1.87 10.05 -10.92
N LEU A 27 0.85 9.32 -10.50
CA LEU A 27 -0.45 9.26 -11.19
C LEU A 27 -1.58 9.53 -10.22
N SER A 28 -2.66 10.13 -10.73
CA SER A 28 -3.96 10.15 -10.08
C SER A 28 -4.87 9.24 -10.89
N LEU A 29 -5.19 8.06 -10.36
CA LEU A 29 -6.04 7.07 -10.99
C LEU A 29 -7.50 7.36 -10.63
N ASN A 30 -8.36 7.49 -11.64
CA ASN A 30 -9.80 7.58 -11.41
C ASN A 30 -10.39 6.17 -11.50
N GLU A 31 -10.95 5.66 -10.41
CA GLU A 31 -11.40 4.26 -10.27
C GLU A 31 -12.48 3.84 -11.26
N ARG A 32 -13.11 4.79 -11.96
CA ARG A 32 -14.22 4.54 -12.89
C ARG A 32 -13.84 3.72 -14.14
N TYR A 33 -12.56 3.44 -14.40
CA TYR A 33 -12.09 2.94 -15.70
C TYR A 33 -11.40 1.57 -15.70
N SER A 34 -11.44 0.77 -14.62
CA SER A 34 -10.58 -0.42 -14.50
C SER A 34 -11.24 -1.79 -14.59
N ASN A 35 -12.43 -1.89 -15.22
CA ASN A 35 -13.07 -3.20 -15.43
C ASN A 35 -12.62 -3.90 -16.72
N GLU A 36 -11.79 -3.26 -17.56
CA GLU A 36 -11.30 -3.90 -18.77
C GLU A 36 -10.06 -4.75 -18.50
N PRO A 37 -10.05 -6.03 -18.90
CA PRO A 37 -8.86 -6.87 -18.81
C PRO A 37 -7.76 -6.27 -19.69
N LEU A 38 -6.69 -5.81 -19.06
CA LEU A 38 -5.58 -5.18 -19.78
C LEU A 38 -4.88 -6.23 -20.65
N SER A 39 -4.62 -5.85 -21.90
CA SER A 39 -3.95 -6.74 -22.85
C SER A 39 -2.49 -6.92 -22.39
N ILE A 40 -2.19 -8.14 -21.95
CA ILE A 40 -0.96 -8.53 -21.26
C ILE A 40 0.20 -8.52 -22.26
N THR A 41 0.79 -7.35 -22.49
CA THR A 41 2.19 -7.28 -22.92
C THR A 41 2.98 -6.80 -21.71
N LYS A 42 3.50 -7.77 -20.91
CA LYS A 42 4.39 -7.49 -19.78
C LYS A 42 5.59 -6.72 -20.33
N ASN A 43 5.63 -5.40 -20.10
CA ASN A 43 6.66 -4.56 -20.66
C ASN A 43 7.89 -4.58 -19.73
N HIS A 44 8.82 -5.49 -20.01
CA HIS A 44 9.98 -5.79 -19.15
C HIS A 44 11.02 -4.66 -19.09
N TYR A 45 10.82 -3.56 -19.81
CA TYR A 45 11.81 -2.49 -19.99
C TYR A 45 11.56 -1.24 -19.12
N SER A 46 10.51 -1.21 -18.31
CA SER A 46 10.26 -0.05 -17.43
C SER A 46 11.38 0.11 -16.40
N LEU A 47 12.02 1.28 -16.41
CA LEU A 47 13.06 1.67 -15.43
C LEU A 47 12.48 2.46 -14.25
N ILE A 48 11.17 2.45 -14.07
CA ILE A 48 10.51 3.16 -12.98
C ILE A 48 10.87 2.50 -11.65
N GLU A 49 11.52 3.28 -10.79
CA GLU A 49 11.94 2.87 -9.45
C GLU A 49 11.02 3.44 -8.37
N HIS A 50 10.30 4.53 -8.66
CA HIS A 50 9.42 5.23 -7.74
C HIS A 50 8.03 5.41 -8.36
N PHE A 51 7.01 4.94 -7.66
CA PHE A 51 5.62 5.08 -8.07
C PHE A 51 4.78 5.68 -6.95
N VAL A 52 4.09 6.77 -7.26
CA VAL A 52 3.18 7.47 -6.36
C VAL A 52 1.79 7.49 -6.96
N ILE A 53 0.80 6.98 -6.21
CA ILE A 53 -0.61 7.06 -6.55
C ILE A 53 -1.24 8.11 -5.64
N ASP A 54 -1.68 9.21 -6.22
CA ASP A 54 -2.19 10.39 -5.50
C ASP A 54 -3.71 10.43 -5.40
N SER A 55 -4.34 9.26 -5.54
CA SER A 55 -5.78 9.05 -5.56
C SER A 55 -6.13 7.79 -4.80
N ASN A 56 -7.43 7.50 -4.71
CA ASN A 56 -7.91 6.20 -4.28
C ASN A 56 -7.51 5.14 -5.30
N CYS A 57 -7.16 3.96 -4.81
CA CYS A 57 -6.79 2.83 -5.63
C CYS A 57 -7.20 1.54 -4.93
N SER A 58 -7.96 0.68 -5.59
CA SER A 58 -8.20 -0.66 -5.09
C SER A 58 -6.93 -1.50 -5.14
N ILE A 59 -6.82 -2.47 -4.23
CA ILE A 59 -5.72 -3.46 -4.26
C ILE A 59 -5.60 -4.09 -5.66
N ASP A 60 -6.70 -4.44 -6.32
CA ASP A 60 -6.64 -5.13 -7.62
C ASP A 60 -6.11 -4.24 -8.74
N HIS A 61 -6.53 -2.97 -8.78
CA HIS A 61 -5.97 -2.01 -9.71
C HIS A 61 -4.48 -1.82 -9.44
N LEU A 62 -4.08 -1.71 -8.17
CA LEU A 62 -2.68 -1.56 -7.81
C LEU A 62 -1.85 -2.76 -8.29
N LYS A 63 -2.29 -4.01 -8.04
CA LYS A 63 -1.59 -5.23 -8.50
C LYS A 63 -1.30 -5.18 -10.00
N VAL A 64 -2.30 -4.78 -10.76
CA VAL A 64 -2.20 -4.58 -12.20
C VAL A 64 -1.11 -3.57 -12.55
N CYS A 65 -1.08 -2.38 -11.93
CA CYS A 65 -0.03 -1.39 -12.18
C CYS A 65 1.36 -1.96 -11.92
N LEU A 66 1.48 -2.65 -10.78
CA LEU A 66 2.74 -3.19 -10.28
C LEU A 66 3.31 -4.27 -11.22
N SER A 67 2.45 -5.00 -11.94
CA SER A 67 2.90 -5.99 -12.95
C SER A 67 3.70 -5.38 -14.11
N TYR A 68 3.57 -4.07 -14.36
CA TYR A 68 4.31 -3.33 -15.40
C TYR A 68 5.56 -2.60 -14.86
N LEU A 69 5.84 -2.70 -13.56
CA LEU A 69 6.91 -1.95 -12.88
C LEU A 69 7.91 -2.91 -12.20
N PRO A 70 8.62 -3.77 -12.95
CA PRO A 70 9.48 -4.80 -12.37
C PRO A 70 10.69 -4.25 -11.59
N GLN A 71 11.11 -3.01 -11.87
CA GLN A 71 12.23 -2.35 -11.20
C GLN A 71 11.79 -1.48 -10.01
N LEU A 72 10.52 -1.56 -9.60
CA LEU A 72 9.98 -0.70 -8.57
C LEU A 72 10.67 -0.92 -7.22
N ARG A 73 11.17 0.16 -6.64
CA ARG A 73 11.83 0.18 -5.32
C ARG A 73 10.97 0.87 -4.26
N ARG A 74 10.16 1.84 -4.66
CA ARG A 74 9.33 2.65 -3.76
C ARG A 74 7.92 2.77 -4.28
N LEU A 75 6.96 2.40 -3.45
CA LEU A 75 5.53 2.58 -3.70
C LEU A 75 4.94 3.46 -2.61
N SER A 76 4.21 4.50 -3.03
CA SER A 76 3.37 5.29 -2.14
C SER A 76 1.97 5.37 -2.75
N CYS A 77 0.96 4.94 -1.99
CA CYS A 77 -0.43 5.07 -2.37
C CYS A 77 -1.14 5.98 -1.37
N LYS A 78 -1.81 7.03 -1.84
CA LYS A 78 -2.50 7.96 -0.96
C LYS A 78 -3.59 7.24 -0.17
N LYS A 79 -4.46 6.49 -0.85
CA LYS A 79 -5.55 5.73 -0.25
C LYS A 79 -5.70 4.40 -0.96
N LEU A 80 -5.49 3.31 -0.24
CA LEU A 80 -5.69 1.95 -0.71
C LEU A 80 -7.06 1.47 -0.24
N LEU A 81 -7.84 0.93 -1.16
CA LEU A 81 -9.16 0.36 -0.89
C LEU A 81 -9.13 -1.17 -0.94
N GLU A 82 -10.03 -1.78 -0.17
CA GLU A 82 -10.27 -3.22 -0.16
C GLU A 82 -10.57 -3.73 -1.58
N SER A 83 -10.11 -4.95 -1.87
CA SER A 83 -10.46 -5.64 -3.12
C SER A 83 -11.93 -6.09 -3.07
N TYR A 84 -12.68 -5.82 -4.15
CA TYR A 84 -14.04 -6.32 -4.32
C TYR A 84 -14.10 -7.80 -4.70
N TYR A 85 -12.99 -8.36 -5.22
CA TYR A 85 -12.93 -9.73 -5.73
C TYR A 85 -12.19 -10.63 -4.75
N ILE A 86 -12.97 -11.44 -4.03
CA ILE A 86 -12.44 -12.45 -3.11
C ILE A 86 -11.75 -13.55 -3.95
N GLU A 87 -10.43 -13.61 -3.84
CA GLU A 87 -9.56 -14.78 -4.10
C GLU A 87 -9.46 -15.35 -5.51
N THR A 88 -10.18 -14.85 -6.51
CA THR A 88 -10.26 -15.55 -7.79
C THR A 88 -9.34 -14.96 -8.84
N TYR A 89 -8.22 -15.67 -9.02
CA TYR A 89 -7.26 -15.56 -10.13
C TYR A 89 -6.50 -14.24 -10.16
N LEU A 90 -5.24 -14.26 -9.72
CA LEU A 90 -4.14 -13.65 -10.47
C LEU A 90 -2.81 -14.04 -9.81
N GLU A 91 -1.87 -14.37 -10.68
CA GLU A 91 -0.53 -14.89 -10.43
C GLU A 91 0.22 -14.16 -9.29
N HIS A 92 1.15 -14.88 -8.67
CA HIS A 92 2.20 -14.33 -7.81
C HIS A 92 2.96 -13.21 -8.54
N PHE A 93 2.54 -11.95 -8.39
CA PHE A 93 3.37 -10.83 -8.78
C PHE A 93 4.34 -10.58 -7.61
N ILE A 94 5.61 -10.93 -7.81
CA ILE A 94 6.65 -10.67 -6.81
C ILE A 94 7.37 -9.40 -7.22
N LEU A 95 7.16 -8.33 -6.47
CA LEU A 95 7.93 -7.09 -6.63
C LEU A 95 9.30 -7.22 -5.96
N SER A 96 10.17 -8.02 -6.56
CA SER A 96 11.46 -8.46 -5.98
C SER A 96 12.36 -7.34 -5.45
N ASN A 97 12.24 -6.12 -5.98
CA ASN A 97 13.10 -4.98 -5.66
C ASN A 97 12.47 -3.95 -4.72
N ILE A 98 11.21 -4.13 -4.29
CA ILE A 98 10.54 -3.14 -3.44
C ILE A 98 11.23 -3.06 -2.06
N THR A 99 11.56 -1.84 -1.65
CA THR A 99 12.24 -1.56 -0.38
C THR A 99 11.46 -0.58 0.50
N GLN A 100 10.55 0.19 -0.09
CA GLN A 100 9.72 1.15 0.64
C GLN A 100 8.27 1.04 0.19
N LEU A 101 7.37 0.94 1.16
CA LEU A 101 5.93 0.89 0.96
C LEU A 101 5.28 1.89 1.92
N SER A 102 4.37 2.70 1.39
CA SER A 102 3.56 3.61 2.19
C SER A 102 2.13 3.63 1.67
N PHE A 103 1.14 3.45 2.52
CA PHE A 103 -0.25 3.70 2.15
C PHE A 103 -1.15 4.05 3.33
N GLN A 104 -2.20 4.84 3.06
CA GLN A 104 -3.36 4.93 3.93
C GLN A 104 -4.35 3.83 3.54
N SER A 105 -4.87 3.08 4.50
CA SER A 105 -5.98 2.15 4.31
C SER A 105 -7.30 2.85 4.61
N GLU A 106 -8.30 2.56 3.79
CA GLU A 106 -9.69 2.90 4.02
C GLU A 106 -10.50 1.61 3.88
N ASN A 107 -11.09 1.14 4.98
CA ASN A 107 -11.88 -0.10 5.07
C ASN A 107 -11.17 -1.41 4.67
N ILE A 108 -9.84 -1.46 4.56
CA ILE A 108 -9.13 -2.73 4.35
C ILE A 108 -9.13 -3.52 5.67
N SER A 109 -9.27 -4.84 5.60
CA SER A 109 -9.06 -5.71 6.76
C SER A 109 -7.57 -6.05 6.96
N PHE A 110 -7.16 -6.32 8.21
CA PHE A 110 -5.78 -6.74 8.48
C PHE A 110 -5.34 -7.97 7.65
N ASP A 111 -6.25 -8.92 7.43
CA ASP A 111 -5.94 -10.14 6.66
C ASP A 111 -5.68 -9.83 5.18
N GLN A 112 -6.40 -8.86 4.59
CA GLN A 112 -6.07 -8.37 3.26
C GLN A 112 -4.71 -7.67 3.20
N ILE A 113 -4.35 -6.88 4.22
CA ILE A 113 -3.01 -6.30 4.31
C ILE A 113 -1.96 -7.41 4.39
N LYS A 114 -2.17 -8.42 5.24
CA LYS A 114 -1.28 -9.58 5.36
C LYS A 114 -1.08 -10.28 4.01
N LEU A 115 -2.16 -10.50 3.26
CA LEU A 115 -2.12 -11.08 1.92
C LEU A 115 -1.39 -10.17 0.91
N PHE A 116 -1.62 -8.86 0.96
CA PHE A 116 -0.94 -7.92 0.09
C PHE A 116 0.58 -7.90 0.35
N ILE A 117 0.99 -7.78 1.62
CA ILE A 117 2.40 -7.78 2.04
C ILE A 117 3.10 -9.10 1.67
N ARG A 118 2.41 -10.24 1.74
CA ARG A 118 2.94 -11.55 1.32
C ARG A 118 3.43 -11.59 -0.11
N ASN A 119 2.85 -10.78 -1.00
CA ASN A 119 3.23 -10.70 -2.41
C ASN A 119 4.35 -9.69 -2.67
N LEU A 120 4.80 -8.96 -1.65
CA LEU A 120 5.91 -8.02 -1.77
C LEU A 120 7.25 -8.69 -1.46
N SER A 121 8.34 -8.07 -1.90
CA SER A 121 9.68 -8.58 -1.62
C SER A 121 9.99 -8.63 -0.13
N HIS A 122 10.66 -9.70 0.28
CA HIS A 122 11.29 -9.81 1.59
C HIS A 122 12.31 -8.71 1.88
N GLN A 123 12.78 -7.99 0.84
CA GLN A 123 13.71 -6.86 0.96
C GLN A 123 13.08 -5.56 1.45
N LEU A 124 11.81 -5.55 1.84
CA LEU A 124 11.16 -4.36 2.37
C LEU A 124 11.89 -3.83 3.61
N LYS A 125 12.35 -2.57 3.55
CA LYS A 125 13.13 -1.90 4.61
C LYS A 125 12.30 -0.86 5.35
N MET A 126 11.30 -0.29 4.69
CA MET A 126 10.39 0.70 5.27
C MET A 126 8.96 0.34 4.92
N PHE A 127 8.12 0.29 5.94
CA PHE A 127 6.69 0.16 5.80
C PHE A 127 6.01 1.24 6.64
N ARG A 128 5.25 2.10 5.96
CA ARG A 128 4.42 3.12 6.59
C ARG A 128 2.96 2.82 6.29
N PHE A 129 2.15 2.86 7.32
CA PHE A 129 0.75 2.52 7.25
C PHE A 129 -0.04 3.55 8.03
N SER A 130 -1.07 4.12 7.41
CA SER A 130 -2.04 4.93 8.13
C SER A 130 -3.45 4.41 7.90
N THR A 131 -4.35 4.59 8.85
CA THR A 131 -5.76 4.16 8.72
C THR A 131 -6.62 4.94 9.71
N GLU A 132 -7.92 4.98 9.46
CA GLU A 132 -8.89 5.34 10.50
C GLU A 132 -8.81 4.36 11.68
N PHE A 133 -9.15 4.84 12.87
CA PHE A 133 -9.08 4.07 14.10
C PHE A 133 -9.94 2.80 14.00
N ASP A 134 -9.26 1.66 14.05
CA ASP A 134 -9.90 0.35 14.08
C ASP A 134 -9.10 -0.57 15.01
N ILE A 135 -9.80 -1.07 16.03
CA ILE A 135 -9.24 -1.91 17.08
C ILE A 135 -8.55 -3.16 16.54
N ARG A 136 -8.91 -3.62 15.34
CA ARG A 136 -8.30 -4.78 14.68
C ARG A 136 -6.82 -4.55 14.37
N TYR A 137 -6.39 -3.29 14.23
CA TYR A 137 -5.00 -2.90 14.01
C TYR A 137 -4.16 -2.76 15.28
N LEU A 138 -4.79 -2.78 16.47
CA LEU A 138 -4.10 -2.65 17.76
C LEU A 138 -3.48 -3.95 18.27
N ASN A 139 -3.65 -5.07 17.56
CA ASN A 139 -3.06 -6.34 17.96
C ASN A 139 -1.57 -6.40 17.54
N ALA A 140 -0.67 -6.05 18.47
CA ALA A 140 0.77 -6.06 18.22
C ALA A 140 1.33 -7.45 17.85
N ASN A 141 0.73 -8.54 18.37
CA ASN A 141 1.19 -9.89 18.04
C ASN A 141 0.98 -10.22 16.56
N ARG A 142 -0.15 -9.77 15.96
CA ARG A 142 -0.39 -9.95 14.53
C ARG A 142 0.62 -9.19 13.68
N TRP A 143 0.95 -7.96 14.06
CA TRP A 143 1.99 -7.17 13.39
C TRP A 143 3.37 -7.82 13.53
N GLN A 144 3.74 -8.25 14.73
CA GLN A 144 5.01 -8.92 14.99
C GLN A 144 5.15 -10.21 14.16
N GLU A 145 4.12 -11.04 14.09
CA GLU A 145 4.10 -12.25 13.26
C GLU A 145 4.28 -11.91 11.78
N LEU A 146 3.55 -10.91 11.28
CA LEU A 146 3.62 -10.45 9.89
C LEU A 146 5.03 -9.94 9.54
N ILE A 147 5.60 -9.07 10.39
CA ILE A 147 6.95 -8.51 10.19
C ILE A 147 8.00 -9.63 10.21
N ARG A 148 7.99 -10.49 11.23
CA ARG A 148 8.97 -11.57 11.37
C ARG A 148 8.92 -12.55 10.19
N THR A 149 7.74 -12.83 9.68
CA THR A 149 7.54 -13.86 8.63
C THR A 149 7.79 -13.31 7.23
N HIS A 150 7.38 -12.07 6.95
CA HIS A 150 7.34 -11.55 5.58
C HIS A 150 8.27 -10.37 5.32
N MET A 151 8.69 -9.63 6.35
CA MET A 151 9.54 -8.43 6.23
C MET A 151 10.80 -8.52 7.13
N PRO A 152 11.64 -9.55 6.97
CA PRO A 152 12.78 -9.81 7.86
C PRO A 152 13.84 -8.70 7.85
N TYR A 153 13.88 -7.87 6.79
CA TYR A 153 14.82 -6.75 6.66
C TYR A 153 14.21 -5.38 7.00
N LEU A 154 13.02 -5.36 7.60
CA LEU A 154 12.34 -4.12 7.98
C LEU A 154 13.16 -3.36 9.02
N ARG A 155 13.43 -2.08 8.75
CA ARG A 155 14.15 -1.17 9.64
C ARG A 155 13.26 -0.08 10.19
N ILE A 156 12.24 0.31 9.43
CA ILE A 156 11.30 1.37 9.78
C ILE A 156 9.91 0.80 9.61
N PHE A 157 9.19 0.72 10.72
CA PHE A 157 7.76 0.43 10.76
C PHE A 157 7.08 1.63 11.42
N ASP A 158 6.16 2.25 10.68
CA ASP A 158 5.47 3.45 11.11
C ASP A 158 3.96 3.22 10.93
N ILE A 159 3.20 3.42 12.01
CA ILE A 159 1.76 3.23 12.03
C ILE A 159 1.09 4.47 12.59
N GLU A 160 0.19 5.04 11.81
CA GLU A 160 -0.62 6.20 12.20
C GLU A 160 -2.10 5.79 12.24
N LEU A 161 -2.71 5.88 13.41
CA LEU A 161 -4.13 5.61 13.61
C LEU A 161 -4.85 6.93 13.78
N GLN A 162 -5.64 7.31 12.78
CA GLN A 162 -6.42 8.55 12.80
C GLN A 162 -7.64 8.33 13.68
N THR A 163 -7.69 9.00 14.82
CA THR A 163 -8.89 9.04 15.65
C THR A 163 -9.82 10.11 15.09
N GLU A 164 -10.90 9.70 14.43
CA GLU A 164 -12.03 10.59 14.29
C GLU A 164 -12.59 10.78 15.71
N TYR A 165 -12.41 11.97 16.28
CA TYR A 165 -13.07 12.35 17.52
C TYR A 165 -14.57 12.43 17.26
N TYR A 166 -15.25 11.29 17.28
CA TYR A 166 -16.67 11.28 17.56
C TYR A 166 -16.81 11.79 18.99
N ASN A 167 -17.50 12.92 19.16
CA ASN A 167 -17.89 13.50 20.45
C ASN A 167 -18.88 12.58 21.21
N SER A 168 -18.64 11.27 21.25
CA SER A 168 -19.38 10.34 22.08
C SER A 168 -18.65 10.22 23.41
N LYS A 169 -19.29 10.72 24.47
CA LYS A 169 -18.89 10.64 25.89
C LYS A 169 -18.82 9.20 26.43
N ASP A 170 -18.71 8.20 25.57
CA ASP A 170 -18.61 6.81 25.96
C ASP A 170 -17.14 6.42 25.94
N ASP A 171 -16.53 6.51 27.12
CA ASP A 171 -15.22 5.98 27.44
C ASP A 171 -15.15 4.51 27.02
N PHE A 172 -14.50 4.22 25.89
CA PHE A 172 -14.02 2.87 25.64
C PHE A 172 -12.71 2.71 26.44
N PRO A 173 -12.66 1.86 27.48
CA PRO A 173 -11.40 1.54 28.15
C PRO A 173 -10.64 0.57 27.25
N ILE A 174 -10.09 1.06 26.14
CA ILE A 174 -9.19 0.26 25.32
C ILE A 174 -7.86 0.28 26.06
N SER A 175 -7.49 -0.87 26.60
CA SER A 175 -6.16 -1.12 27.15
C SER A 175 -5.11 -0.97 26.03
N ILE A 176 -4.64 0.26 25.82
CA ILE A 176 -3.56 0.64 24.89
C ILE A 176 -2.23 -0.08 25.23
N ASN A 177 -2.17 -0.76 26.38
CA ASN A 177 -1.03 -1.56 26.84
C ASN A 177 -0.68 -2.75 25.93
N GLN A 178 -1.47 -3.05 24.89
CA GLN A 178 -1.14 -4.10 23.91
C GLN A 178 -0.11 -3.65 22.86
N PHE A 179 0.22 -2.36 22.76
CA PHE A 179 1.14 -1.82 21.75
C PHE A 179 2.53 -1.44 22.29
N MET A 180 3.11 -2.24 23.20
CA MET A 180 4.52 -2.13 23.56
C MET A 180 5.34 -3.34 23.08
N PRO A 181 5.64 -3.44 21.77
CA PRO A 181 6.71 -4.31 21.33
C PRO A 181 8.08 -3.71 21.72
N PRO A 182 9.01 -4.51 22.28
CA PRO A 182 10.32 -4.03 22.74
C PRO A 182 11.25 -3.50 21.63
N PHE A 183 10.85 -3.55 20.35
CA PHE A 183 11.67 -3.19 19.20
C PHE A 183 11.22 -1.93 18.45
N LEU A 184 10.14 -1.25 18.87
CA LEU A 184 9.71 0.00 18.25
C LEU A 184 10.14 1.21 19.08
N VAL A 185 11.09 1.98 18.57
CA VAL A 185 11.36 3.34 19.05
C VAL A 185 10.20 4.22 18.55
N PHE A 186 9.14 4.34 19.34
CA PHE A 186 8.03 5.23 19.02
C PHE A 186 8.43 6.68 19.17
N LYS A 187 8.26 7.46 18.09
CA LYS A 187 8.24 8.92 18.13
C LYS A 187 6.92 9.42 17.55
N ALA A 188 5.80 9.07 18.18
CA ALA A 188 4.52 9.78 18.09
C ALA A 188 3.48 9.11 19.00
N MET A 189 3.46 9.47 20.28
CA MET A 189 2.22 9.54 21.04
C MET A 189 2.22 10.92 21.69
N ALA A 190 1.63 11.89 21.00
CA ALA A 190 1.28 13.17 21.60
C ALA A 190 -0.22 13.14 21.88
N PHE A 191 -0.59 12.67 23.07
CA PHE A 191 -1.90 12.96 23.63
C PHE A 191 -1.76 14.30 24.37
N TYR A 192 -2.45 15.34 23.89
CA TYR A 192 -2.77 16.48 24.73
C TYR A 192 -4.09 16.16 25.44
N ILE A 193 -4.04 16.24 26.77
CA ILE A 193 -5.14 16.02 27.72
C ILE A 193 -6.25 17.04 27.51
#